data_AF-K2AIR5-F1
#
_entry.id   AF-K2AIR5-F1
#
_cell.length_a   1.000
_cell.length_b   1.000
_cell.length_c   1.000
_cell.angle_alpha   90.00
_cell.angle_beta   90.00
_cell.angle_gamma   90.00
#
_symmetry.space_group_name_H-M   'P 1'
#
loop_
_entity.id
_entity.type
_entity.pdbx_description
1 polymer ?
#
loop_
_entity_poly.entity_id
_entity_poly.type
_entity_poly.pdbx_seq_one_letter_code
_entity_poly.pdbx_strand_id
1 'polypeptide(L)'
;MAKNVLEGKIKGYKNHPQLERFKAQDNPLDYINAYLLDIYDEARARGYRFSREKIGLLKNNLKDIKVSNGQIDYEFEHLLKKLVERDKTRYNELKGLIKIVPHRLFTVVEGYVESWEKIRKK
;
A
#
# COMPACT_ATOMS: atom_id res chain seq x y z
N MET A 1 4.92 12.18 4.05
CA MET A 1 3.82 11.55 3.28
C MET A 1 4.41 10.89 2.05
N ALA A 2 3.95 9.70 1.68
CA ALA A 2 4.45 8.95 0.51
C ALA A 2 4.41 9.78 -0.79
N LYS A 3 3.32 10.51 -1.03
CA LYS A 3 3.17 11.43 -2.17
C LYS A 3 4.32 12.44 -2.29
N ASN A 4 4.74 13.07 -1.18
CA ASN A 4 5.81 14.08 -1.22
C ASN A 4 7.15 13.50 -1.72
N VAL A 5 7.37 12.19 -1.56
CA VAL A 5 8.56 11.52 -2.13
C VAL A 5 8.47 11.52 -3.66
N LEU A 6 7.31 11.17 -4.21
CA LEU A 6 7.05 11.17 -5.66
C LEU A 6 7.00 12.59 -6.25
N GLU A 7 6.62 13.59 -5.46
CA GLU A 7 6.69 15.01 -5.84
C GLU A 7 8.11 15.60 -5.74
N GLY A 8 9.10 14.84 -5.24
CA GLY A 8 10.47 15.33 -5.04
C GLY A 8 10.63 16.34 -3.87
N LYS A 9 9.60 16.56 -3.06
CA LYS A 9 9.58 17.57 -1.98
C LYS A 9 10.32 17.15 -0.71
N ILE A 10 10.74 15.88 -0.59
CA ILE A 10 11.45 15.37 0.60
C ILE A 10 12.91 15.07 0.26
N LYS A 11 13.84 15.50 1.13
CA LYS A 11 15.28 15.22 0.97
C LYS A 11 15.65 13.77 1.39
N GLY A 12 15.00 13.21 2.40
CA GLY A 12 15.20 11.83 2.89
C GLY A 12 14.07 10.86 2.51
N TYR A 13 14.27 9.56 2.73
CA TYR A 13 13.31 8.47 2.44
C TYR A 13 12.84 8.37 0.96
N LYS A 14 13.66 8.86 0.01
CA LYS A 14 13.35 8.87 -1.43
C LYS A 14 13.23 7.48 -2.06
N ASN A 15 13.96 6.51 -1.52
CA ASN A 15 14.09 5.17 -2.07
C ASN A 15 13.29 4.16 -1.24
N HIS A 16 12.06 4.54 -0.88
CA HIS A 16 11.18 3.62 -0.18
C HIS A 16 10.78 2.48 -1.13
N PRO A 17 11.08 1.21 -0.81
CA PRO A 17 10.87 0.08 -1.72
C PRO A 17 9.45 -0.04 -2.28
N GLN A 18 8.45 0.12 -1.43
CA GLN A 18 7.03 0.09 -1.84
C GLN A 18 6.61 1.24 -2.77
N LEU A 19 7.42 2.29 -2.93
CA LEU A 19 7.14 3.36 -3.88
C LEU A 19 7.63 3.03 -5.29
N GLU A 20 8.51 2.04 -5.45
CA GLU A 20 9.05 1.66 -6.76
C GLU A 20 7.93 1.24 -7.74
N ARG A 21 6.90 0.52 -7.25
CA ARG A 21 5.72 0.17 -8.06
C ARG A 21 4.94 1.37 -8.61
N PHE A 22 4.93 2.49 -7.88
CA PHE A 22 4.31 3.74 -8.33
C PHE A 22 5.23 4.49 -9.29
N LYS A 23 6.54 4.52 -9.01
CA LYS A 23 7.56 5.14 -9.88
C LYS A 23 7.66 4.47 -11.25
N ALA A 24 7.38 3.17 -11.32
CA ALA A 24 7.39 2.40 -12.55
C ALA A 24 6.21 2.71 -13.49
N GLN A 25 5.23 3.51 -13.06
CA GLN A 25 4.10 3.92 -13.89
C GLN A 25 4.42 5.23 -14.63
N ASP A 26 3.80 5.44 -15.79
CA ASP A 26 3.99 6.67 -16.58
C ASP A 26 3.63 7.95 -15.81
N ASN A 27 2.67 7.87 -14.87
CA ASN A 27 2.21 9.00 -14.07
C ASN A 27 2.15 8.67 -12.57
N PRO A 28 3.29 8.58 -11.85
CA PRO A 28 3.35 8.11 -10.46
C PRO A 28 2.47 8.92 -9.49
N LEU A 29 2.28 10.22 -9.76
CA LEU A 29 1.45 11.11 -8.94
C LEU A 29 -0.04 10.79 -9.03
N ASP A 30 -0.54 10.37 -10.19
CA ASP A 30 -1.95 10.01 -10.36
C ASP A 30 -2.26 8.72 -9.60
N TYR A 31 -1.37 7.73 -9.71
CA TYR A 31 -1.49 6.46 -9.00
C TYR A 31 -1.45 6.61 -7.48
N ILE A 32 -0.52 7.41 -6.94
CA ILE A 32 -0.48 7.64 -5.49
C ILE A 32 -1.69 8.45 -5.01
N ASN A 33 -2.21 9.39 -5.80
CA ASN A 33 -3.43 10.13 -5.44
C ASN A 33 -4.64 9.20 -5.38
N ALA A 34 -4.79 8.31 -6.37
CA ALA A 34 -5.86 7.30 -6.36
C ALA A 34 -5.73 6.35 -5.16
N TYR A 35 -4.52 5.90 -4.84
CA TYR A 35 -4.29 5.06 -3.66
C TYR A 35 -4.65 5.77 -2.35
N LEU A 36 -4.25 7.04 -2.23
CA LEU A 36 -4.51 7.83 -1.04
C LEU A 36 -5.98 8.18 -0.85
N LEU A 37 -6.79 8.17 -1.92
CA LEU A 37 -8.22 8.42 -1.83
C LEU A 37 -8.94 7.31 -1.05
N ASP A 38 -8.72 6.04 -1.40
CA ASP A 38 -9.35 4.93 -0.67
C ASP A 38 -8.86 4.88 0.79
N ILE A 39 -7.58 5.21 1.02
CA ILE A 39 -7.04 5.34 2.39
C ILE A 39 -7.73 6.48 3.15
N TYR A 40 -8.03 7.60 2.48
CA TYR A 40 -8.77 8.71 3.09
C TYR A 40 -10.20 8.29 3.45
N ASP A 41 -10.89 7.58 2.56
CA ASP A 41 -12.26 7.10 2.82
C ASP A 41 -12.28 6.10 3.99
N GLU A 42 -11.35 5.15 4.02
CA GLU A 42 -11.19 4.21 5.14
C GLU A 42 -10.85 4.91 6.45
N ALA A 43 -9.95 5.89 6.40
CA ALA A 43 -9.57 6.67 7.57
C ALA A 43 -10.77 7.46 8.12
N ARG A 44 -11.56 8.08 7.24
CA ARG A 44 -12.79 8.80 7.60
C ARG A 44 -13.82 7.87 8.23
N ALA A 45 -14.03 6.68 7.67
CA ALA A 45 -14.94 5.67 8.22
C ALA A 45 -14.53 5.24 9.65
N ARG A 46 -13.22 5.22 9.93
CA ARG A 46 -12.67 4.93 11.27
C ARG A 46 -12.59 6.15 12.20
N GLY A 47 -13.08 7.32 11.78
CA GLY A 47 -13.10 8.54 12.59
C GLY A 47 -11.79 9.36 12.57
N TYR A 48 -10.82 9.02 11.73
CA TYR A 48 -9.61 9.83 11.55
C TYR A 48 -9.89 11.07 10.68
N ARG A 49 -9.13 12.15 10.93
CA ARG A 49 -9.26 13.44 10.24
C ARG A 49 -8.08 13.71 9.31
N PHE A 50 -8.00 12.97 8.20
CA PHE A 50 -7.00 13.24 7.17
C PHE A 50 -7.40 14.44 6.29
N SER A 51 -6.42 15.18 5.77
CA SER A 51 -6.61 16.32 4.88
C SER A 51 -6.90 15.87 3.45
N ARG A 52 -8.11 16.11 2.94
CA ARG A 52 -8.47 15.78 1.54
C ARG A 52 -7.72 16.66 0.55
N GLU A 53 -7.39 17.89 0.92
CA GLU A 53 -6.64 18.85 0.09
C GLU A 53 -5.20 18.38 -0.23
N LYS A 54 -4.65 17.44 0.55
CA LYS A 54 -3.33 16.86 0.27
C LYS A 54 -3.39 15.81 -0.85
N ILE A 55 -4.57 15.29 -1.17
CA ILE A 55 -4.80 14.35 -2.26
C ILE A 55 -5.07 15.17 -3.53
N GLY A 56 -4.25 14.93 -4.56
CA GLY A 56 -4.31 15.71 -5.79
C GLY A 56 -5.53 15.37 -6.64
N LEU A 57 -5.51 15.87 -7.88
CA LEU A 57 -6.51 15.49 -8.88
C LEU A 57 -6.41 13.99 -9.17
N LEU A 58 -7.57 13.40 -9.39
CA LEU A 58 -7.71 11.99 -9.75
C LEU A 58 -7.89 11.92 -11.26
N LYS A 59 -7.14 11.04 -11.90
CA LYS A 59 -7.45 10.63 -13.26
C LYS A 59 -8.39 9.44 -13.25
N ASN A 60 -9.34 9.48 -14.18
CA ASN A 60 -10.13 8.31 -14.52
C ASN A 60 -9.28 7.37 -15.39
N ASN A 61 -9.57 6.07 -15.33
CA ASN A 61 -8.98 5.03 -16.20
C ASN A 61 -7.47 4.76 -15.97
N LEU A 62 -7.01 4.81 -14.72
CA LEU A 62 -5.70 4.24 -14.39
C LEU A 62 -5.72 2.73 -14.66
N LYS A 63 -4.68 2.22 -15.31
CA LYS A 63 -4.49 0.77 -15.48
C LYS A 63 -4.06 0.17 -14.16
N ASP A 64 -4.46 -1.06 -13.89
CA ASP A 64 -4.05 -1.75 -12.67
C ASP A 64 -2.52 -1.95 -12.60
N ILE A 65 -1.98 -1.81 -11.39
CA ILE A 65 -0.60 -2.16 -11.06
C ILE A 65 -0.56 -3.64 -10.71
N LYS A 66 0.31 -4.42 -11.35
CA LYS A 66 0.51 -5.82 -10.96
C LYS A 66 1.19 -5.91 -9.60
N VAL A 67 0.72 -6.83 -8.75
CA VAL A 67 1.38 -7.21 -7.50
C VAL A 67 1.40 -8.72 -7.39
N SER A 68 2.52 -9.30 -6.98
CA SER A 68 2.58 -10.75 -6.81
C SER A 68 1.77 -11.23 -5.62
N ASN A 69 1.22 -12.45 -5.71
CA ASN A 69 0.62 -13.13 -4.56
C ASN A 69 1.65 -13.35 -3.43
N GLY A 70 2.89 -13.70 -3.76
CA GLY A 70 3.96 -13.84 -2.77
C GLY A 70 4.22 -12.56 -1.96
N GLN A 71 4.11 -11.38 -2.59
CA GLN A 71 4.23 -10.10 -1.88
C GLN A 71 3.03 -9.84 -0.96
N ILE A 72 1.81 -10.14 -1.43
CA ILE A 72 0.58 -10.01 -0.64
C ILE A 72 0.68 -10.87 0.62
N ASP A 73 1.07 -12.13 0.47
CA ASP A 73 1.20 -13.08 1.57
C ASP A 73 2.28 -12.61 2.56
N TYR A 74 3.43 -12.14 2.05
CA TYR A 74 4.51 -11.61 2.86
C TYR A 74 4.10 -10.38 3.69
N GLU A 75 3.41 -9.42 3.07
CA GLU A 75 2.90 -8.22 3.75
C GLU A 75 1.82 -8.58 4.79
N PHE A 76 0.97 -9.56 4.48
CA PHE A 76 -0.08 -10.03 5.37
C PHE A 76 0.49 -10.74 6.61
N GLU A 77 1.47 -11.63 6.43
CA GLU A 77 2.18 -12.22 7.57
C GLU A 77 2.86 -11.15 8.44
N HIS A 78 3.46 -10.13 7.82
CA HIS A 78 4.05 -9.02 8.54
C HIS A 78 3.02 -8.22 9.34
N LEU A 79 1.82 -8.03 8.79
CA LEU A 79 0.71 -7.42 9.49
C LEU A 79 0.30 -8.28 10.70
N LEU A 80 0.07 -9.58 10.51
CA LEU A 80 -0.32 -10.50 11.59
C LEU A 80 0.70 -10.48 12.73
N LYS A 81 2.00 -10.56 12.43
CA LYS A 81 3.09 -10.48 13.42
C LYS A 81 3.00 -9.19 14.26
N LYS A 82 2.67 -8.05 13.65
CA LYS A 82 2.50 -6.77 14.38
C LYS A 82 1.21 -6.74 15.20
N LEU A 83 0.13 -7.34 14.71
CA LEU A 83 -1.17 -7.33 15.38
C LEU A 83 -1.17 -8.19 16.65
N VAL A 84 -0.39 -9.28 16.71
CA VAL A 84 -0.25 -10.11 17.92
C VAL A 84 0.03 -9.27 19.18
N GLU A 85 0.89 -8.25 19.05
CA GLU A 85 1.25 -7.37 20.16
C GLU A 85 0.33 -6.15 20.29
N ARG A 86 -0.07 -5.56 19.16
CA ARG A 86 -0.72 -4.24 19.13
C ARG A 86 -2.25 -4.29 19.20
N ASP A 87 -2.85 -5.37 18.70
CA ASP A 87 -4.30 -5.52 18.58
C ASP A 87 -4.68 -7.00 18.42
N LYS A 88 -4.81 -7.69 19.55
CA LYS A 88 -5.13 -9.13 19.59
C LYS A 88 -6.49 -9.46 19.00
N THR A 89 -7.46 -8.54 19.09
CA THR A 89 -8.79 -8.72 18.53
C THR A 89 -8.69 -8.82 17.01
N ARG A 90 -8.08 -7.83 16.37
CA ARG A 90 -7.86 -7.87 14.91
C ARG A 90 -6.99 -9.04 14.46
N TYR A 91 -5.97 -9.41 15.25
CA TYR A 91 -5.19 -10.61 14.93
C TYR A 91 -6.09 -11.84 14.83
N ASN A 92 -6.99 -12.05 15.80
CA ASN A 92 -7.88 -13.21 15.80
C ASN A 92 -8.89 -13.20 14.65
N GLU A 93 -9.38 -12.02 14.27
CA GLU A 93 -10.28 -11.86 13.12
C GLU A 93 -9.58 -12.20 11.79
N LEU A 94 -8.31 -11.79 11.65
CA LEU A 94 -7.60 -11.86 10.36
C LEU A 94 -6.79 -13.16 10.17
N LYS A 95 -6.28 -13.80 11.23
CA LYS A 95 -5.34 -14.93 11.13
C LYS A 95 -5.82 -16.13 10.30
N GLY A 96 -7.13 -16.29 10.11
CA GLY A 96 -7.73 -17.39 9.35
C GLY A 96 -8.11 -17.03 7.91
N LEU A 97 -7.85 -15.80 7.46
CA LEU A 97 -8.18 -15.39 6.10
C LEU A 97 -7.25 -16.06 5.09
N ILE A 98 -7.86 -16.79 4.15
CA ILE A 98 -7.15 -17.54 3.10
C ILE A 98 -6.91 -16.67 1.87
N LYS A 99 -7.76 -15.68 1.61
CA LYS A 99 -7.69 -14.82 0.43
C LYS A 99 -7.70 -13.35 0.83
N ILE A 100 -6.60 -12.66 0.51
CA ILE A 100 -6.47 -11.22 0.70
C ILE A 100 -6.84 -10.51 -0.60
N VAL A 101 -7.80 -9.60 -0.51
CA VAL A 101 -8.18 -8.74 -1.63
C VAL A 101 -7.41 -7.43 -1.48
N PRO A 102 -6.48 -7.11 -2.41
CA PRO A 102 -5.77 -5.84 -2.33
C PRO A 102 -6.66 -4.67 -2.72
N HIS A 103 -6.12 -3.47 -2.54
CA HIS A 103 -6.71 -2.25 -3.06
C HIS A 103 -7.02 -2.39 -4.57
N ARG A 104 -8.12 -1.78 -5.03
CA ARG A 104 -8.62 -1.80 -6.43
C ARG A 104 -7.62 -1.37 -7.51
N LEU A 105 -6.49 -0.77 -7.12
CA LEU A 105 -5.45 -0.34 -8.05
C LEU A 105 -4.49 -1.49 -8.37
N PHE A 106 -4.63 -2.62 -7.69
CA PHE A 106 -3.74 -3.76 -7.84
C PHE A 106 -4.47 -4.96 -8.42
N THR A 107 -3.88 -5.57 -9.44
CA THR A 107 -4.24 -6.92 -9.88
C THR A 107 -3.23 -7.90 -9.32
N VAL A 108 -3.71 -8.93 -8.62
CA VAL A 108 -2.84 -10.01 -8.13
C VAL A 108 -2.42 -10.90 -9.31
N VAL A 109 -1.12 -11.13 -9.43
CA VAL A 109 -0.53 -12.09 -10.37
C VAL A 109 0.29 -13.13 -9.61
N GLU A 110 0.49 -14.30 -10.20
CA GLU A 110 1.37 -15.31 -9.61
C GLU A 110 2.84 -14.83 -9.63
N GLY A 111 3.54 -14.96 -8.51
CA GLY A 111 4.95 -14.62 -8.41
C GLY A 111 5.50 -14.63 -6.98
N TYR A 112 6.83 -14.53 -6.87
CA TYR A 112 7.51 -14.43 -5.58
C TYR A 112 7.37 -13.04 -4.95
N VAL A 113 7.84 -12.89 -3.71
CA VAL A 113 7.99 -11.60 -3.03
C VAL A 113 8.72 -10.60 -3.94
N GLU A 114 8.27 -9.35 -3.98
CA GLU A 114 8.83 -8.34 -4.86
C GLU A 114 10.31 -8.09 -4.56
N SER A 115 11.11 -7.87 -5.60
CA SER A 115 12.58 -7.77 -5.49
C SER A 115 13.06 -6.61 -4.61
N TRP A 116 12.22 -5.60 -4.41
CA TRP A 116 12.51 -4.44 -3.57
C TRP A 116 12.27 -4.72 -2.08
N GLU A 117 11.57 -5.80 -1.73
CA GLU A 117 11.24 -6.13 -0.36
C GLU A 117 12.50 -6.43 0.46
N LYS A 118 12.65 -5.74 1.59
CA LYS A 118 13.80 -5.96 2.47
C LYS A 118 13.47 -7.11 3.41
N ILE A 119 13.65 -8.33 2.91
CA ILE A 119 13.51 -9.53 3.73
C ILE A 119 14.62 -9.53 4.76
N ARG A 120 14.30 -9.10 5.99
CA ARG A 120 15.19 -9.35 7.13
C ARG A 120 15.22 -10.85 7.34
N LYS A 121 16.33 -11.49 6.96
CA LYS A 121 16.64 -12.85 7.41
C LYS A 121 16.62 -12.82 8.94
N LYS A 122 15.73 -13.61 9.53
CA LYS A 122 15.76 -13.90 10.96
C LYS A 122 17.00 -14.72 11.28
#